data_AF-A0A7X9X5E3-F1
#
_entry.id   AF-A0A7X9X5E3-F1
#
_cell.length_a   1.000
_cell.length_b   1.000
_cell.length_c   1.000
_cell.angle_alpha   90.00
_cell.angle_beta   90.00
_cell.angle_gamma   90.00
#
_symmetry.space_group_name_H-M   'P 1'
#
loop_
_entity.id
_entity.type
_entity.pdbx_description
1 polymer ?
#
loop_
_entity_poly.entity_id
_entity_poly.type
_entity_poly.pdbx_seq_one_letter_code
_entity_poly.pdbx_strand_id
1 'polypeptide(L)'
;MSTAPIDLSRLPAPDIVEQIDFEAALAERKAGLIALMPEDRQAEVAATLELESEPLAISLQESVYREIYLIQKINDKARGILLAFARGTTLEHLAAFFDVERLEITAADPETGAAAVMEEDDDLRYRTQLAPQGFSVAGPELAYLSHARGAHGDVLDASSISPEPGDVVVTVLSRKGDGTPDQSVLDAVSEALNDEDVRPITDNVIVQGAEIVRYGVIARIRPFSGPDSSVALQNGLDRLATYLATCHRLGRTVARSGIDAALHVEGIERVTLISPADDITTAKVQAPWCDPADVDVAIEDPNDD
;
A
#
# COMPACT_ATOMS: atom_id res chain seq x y z
N MET A 1 17.77 -12.05 -7.60
CA MET A 1 17.02 -10.80 -7.36
C MET A 1 15.75 -11.15 -6.62
N SER A 2 15.28 -10.31 -5.69
CA SER A 2 14.01 -10.56 -5.00
C SER A 2 12.88 -10.73 -6.02
N THR A 3 12.11 -11.82 -5.92
CA THR A 3 11.02 -12.17 -6.84
C THR A 3 9.71 -11.43 -6.55
N ALA A 4 9.62 -10.76 -5.40
CA ALA A 4 8.46 -9.94 -5.04
C ALA A 4 8.72 -8.44 -5.33
N PRO A 5 7.76 -7.71 -5.92
CA PRO A 5 7.84 -6.26 -6.06
C PRO A 5 8.06 -5.61 -4.68
N ILE A 6 8.90 -4.57 -4.65
CA ILE A 6 9.14 -3.79 -3.43
C ILE A 6 7.84 -3.07 -3.08
N ASP A 7 7.42 -3.16 -1.81
CA ASP A 7 6.30 -2.38 -1.29
C ASP A 7 6.63 -0.88 -1.32
N LEU A 8 6.14 -0.20 -2.36
CA LEU A 8 6.40 1.21 -2.60
C LEU A 8 5.73 2.12 -1.54
N SER A 9 4.68 1.64 -0.85
CA SER A 9 3.96 2.44 0.15
C SER A 9 4.84 2.77 1.37
N ARG A 10 5.92 2.01 1.57
CA ARG A 10 6.82 2.16 2.72
C ARG A 10 8.04 3.04 2.44
N LEU A 11 8.17 3.55 1.22
CA LEU A 11 9.25 4.47 0.88
C LEU A 11 8.97 5.84 1.51
N PRO A 12 9.98 6.49 2.12
CA PRO A 12 9.81 7.85 2.60
C PRO A 12 9.54 8.78 1.41
N ALA A 13 8.61 9.72 1.60
CA ALA A 13 8.34 10.72 0.59
C ALA A 13 9.58 11.59 0.36
N PRO A 14 10.10 11.67 -0.88
CA PRO A 14 11.24 12.52 -1.16
C PRO A 14 10.83 14.00 -1.14
N ASP A 15 11.76 14.85 -0.75
CA ASP A 15 11.74 16.27 -1.10
C ASP A 15 12.37 16.42 -2.48
N ILE A 16 11.58 16.84 -3.46
CA ILE A 16 12.03 17.02 -4.84
C ILE A 16 12.70 18.39 -5.00
N VAL A 17 12.17 19.39 -4.30
CA VAL A 17 12.77 20.70 -4.12
C VAL A 17 13.24 20.81 -2.67
N GLU A 18 14.47 21.25 -2.48
CA GLU A 18 15.05 21.46 -1.15
C GLU A 18 14.22 22.47 -0.36
N GLN A 19 13.88 22.12 0.88
CA GLN A 19 13.19 23.02 1.79
C GLN A 19 14.17 24.08 2.29
N ILE A 20 13.73 25.34 2.26
CA ILE A 20 14.54 26.46 2.73
C ILE A 20 14.19 26.79 4.18
N ASP A 21 15.21 27.12 4.96
CA ASP A 21 15.04 27.65 6.30
C ASP A 21 14.56 29.11 6.24
N PHE A 22 13.58 29.44 7.08
CA PHE A 22 12.96 30.77 7.07
C PHE A 22 13.97 31.88 7.41
N GLU A 23 14.78 31.68 8.45
CA GLU A 23 15.72 32.70 8.92
C GLU A 23 16.86 32.90 7.90
N ALA A 24 17.37 31.80 7.34
CA ALA A 24 18.38 31.87 6.28
C ALA A 24 17.86 32.61 5.04
N ALA A 25 16.65 32.28 4.57
CA ALA A 25 16.05 32.93 3.40
C ALA A 25 15.70 34.40 3.66
N LEU A 26 15.28 34.75 4.88
CA LEU A 26 15.02 36.14 5.28
C LEU A 26 16.30 36.96 5.29
N ALA A 27 17.39 36.40 5.85
CA ALA A 27 18.69 37.06 5.86
C ALA A 27 19.21 37.29 4.43
N GLU A 28 19.09 36.29 3.55
CA GLU A 28 19.44 36.42 2.13
C GLU A 28 18.64 37.53 1.44
N ARG A 29 17.33 37.59 1.66
CA ARG A 29 16.48 38.63 1.05
C ARG A 29 16.74 40.03 1.58
N LYS A 30 16.98 40.18 2.90
CA LYS A 30 17.40 41.47 3.48
C LYS A 30 18.70 41.93 2.81
N ALA A 31 19.69 41.05 2.69
CA ALA A 31 20.95 41.36 2.02
C ALA A 31 20.75 41.74 0.54
N GLY A 32 19.88 41.01 -0.17
CA GLY A 32 19.51 41.31 -1.56
C GLY A 32 18.85 42.68 -1.72
N LEU A 33 17.92 43.04 -0.84
CA LEU A 33 17.30 44.37 -0.84
C LEU A 33 18.31 45.48 -0.58
N ILE A 34 19.19 45.30 0.41
CA ILE A 34 20.25 46.27 0.75
C ILE A 34 21.18 46.48 -0.46
N ALA A 35 21.59 45.41 -1.14
CA ALA A 35 22.47 45.49 -2.31
C ALA A 35 21.86 46.28 -3.49
N LEU A 36 20.53 46.36 -3.58
CA LEU A 36 19.83 47.15 -4.60
C LEU A 36 19.71 48.64 -4.25
N MET A 37 20.02 49.02 -3.00
CA MET A 37 19.96 50.42 -2.56
C MET A 37 21.23 51.19 -2.97
N PRO A 38 21.12 52.51 -3.20
CA PRO A 38 22.29 53.39 -3.35
C PRO A 38 23.27 53.23 -2.18
N GLU A 39 24.58 53.18 -2.44
CA GLU A 39 25.63 52.91 -1.44
C GLU A 39 25.53 53.81 -0.21
N ASP A 40 25.18 55.09 -0.41
CA ASP A 40 25.03 56.09 0.65
C ASP A 40 23.86 55.81 1.59
N ARG A 41 22.89 54.97 1.18
CA ARG A 41 21.69 54.61 1.95
C ARG A 41 21.69 53.18 2.47
N GLN A 42 22.64 52.34 2.06
CA GLN A 42 22.67 50.92 2.44
C GLN A 42 22.73 50.71 3.96
N ALA A 43 23.56 51.48 4.67
CA ALA A 43 23.69 51.38 6.12
C ALA A 43 22.40 51.79 6.88
N GLU A 44 21.71 52.82 6.39
CA GLU A 44 20.43 53.29 6.94
C GLU A 44 19.34 52.22 6.77
N VAL A 45 19.24 51.63 5.57
CA VAL A 45 18.26 50.58 5.26
C VAL A 45 18.56 49.30 6.04
N ALA A 46 19.84 48.91 6.17
CA ALA A 46 20.23 47.74 6.95
C ALA A 46 19.79 47.86 8.42
N ALA A 47 20.06 49.01 9.06
CA ALA A 47 19.62 49.25 10.44
C ALA A 47 18.09 49.28 10.58
N THR A 48 17.38 49.76 9.56
CA THR A 48 15.92 49.81 9.53
C THR A 48 15.30 48.40 9.45
N LEU A 49 15.88 47.50 8.64
CA LEU A 49 15.41 46.13 8.46
C LEU A 49 15.65 45.21 9.67
N GLU A 50 16.45 45.62 10.66
CA GLU A 50 16.58 44.93 11.95
C GLU A 50 15.34 45.12 12.84
N LEU A 51 14.52 46.15 12.58
CA LEU A 51 13.28 46.38 13.32
C LEU A 51 12.16 45.50 12.74
N GLU A 52 11.76 44.47 13.48
CA GLU A 52 10.68 43.55 13.05
C GLU A 52 9.32 44.24 12.84
N SER A 53 9.08 45.36 13.50
CA SER A 53 7.85 46.15 13.33
C SER A 53 7.84 47.01 12.07
N GLU A 54 8.96 47.07 11.33
CA GLU A 54 9.07 47.89 10.15
C GLU A 54 8.34 47.23 8.95
N PRO A 55 7.52 47.99 8.18
CA PRO A 55 6.71 47.43 7.11
C PRO A 55 7.47 46.68 5.99
N LEU A 56 8.66 47.12 5.59
CA LEU A 56 9.50 46.39 4.63
C LEU A 56 10.04 45.10 5.24
N ALA A 57 10.45 45.09 6.51
CA ALA A 57 10.86 43.86 7.20
C ALA A 57 9.71 42.83 7.22
N ILE A 58 8.49 43.26 7.55
CA ILE A 58 7.27 42.41 7.49
C ILE A 58 6.99 41.96 6.06
N SER A 59 7.13 42.84 5.06
CA SER A 59 6.92 42.47 3.66
C SER A 59 7.92 41.43 3.16
N LEU A 60 9.18 41.49 3.62
CA LEU A 60 10.18 40.47 3.30
C LEU A 60 9.85 39.14 3.98
N GLN A 61 9.37 39.16 5.23
CA GLN A 61 8.91 37.96 5.93
C GLN A 61 7.72 37.29 5.22
N GLU A 62 6.71 38.07 4.79
CA GLU A 62 5.57 37.54 4.00
C GLU A 62 6.05 36.90 2.70
N SER A 63 6.99 37.55 2.01
CA SER A 63 7.60 37.01 0.79
C SER A 63 8.32 35.67 1.05
N VAL A 64 9.08 35.55 2.15
CA VAL A 64 9.74 34.27 2.53
C VAL A 64 8.72 33.20 2.82
N TYR A 65 7.67 33.53 3.56
CA TYR A 65 6.59 32.60 3.84
C TYR A 65 5.91 32.11 2.55
N ARG A 66 5.67 32.99 1.59
CA ARG A 66 5.09 32.63 0.28
C ARG A 66 5.98 31.67 -0.51
N GLU A 67 7.29 31.86 -0.46
CA GLU A 67 8.24 30.98 -1.12
C GLU A 67 8.28 29.59 -0.49
N ILE A 68 8.39 29.49 0.84
CA ILE A 68 8.34 28.22 1.57
C ILE A 68 7.04 27.48 1.26
N TYR A 69 5.91 28.20 1.31
CA TYR A 69 4.61 27.63 0.94
C TYR A 69 4.58 27.12 -0.50
N LEU A 70 5.17 27.85 -1.44
CA LEU A 70 5.24 27.43 -2.84
C LEU A 70 6.11 26.19 -3.02
N ILE A 71 7.28 26.13 -2.37
CA ILE A 71 8.18 24.96 -2.37
C ILE A 71 7.45 23.75 -1.80
N GLN A 72 6.77 23.89 -0.66
CA GLN A 72 5.97 22.82 -0.07
C GLN A 72 4.88 22.34 -1.03
N LYS A 73 4.15 23.27 -1.65
CA LYS A 73 3.11 22.94 -2.63
C LYS A 73 3.67 22.23 -3.86
N ILE A 74 4.86 22.61 -4.33
CA ILE A 74 5.56 21.92 -5.42
C ILE A 74 5.91 20.50 -4.97
N ASN A 75 6.51 20.32 -3.80
CA ASN A 75 6.85 19.00 -3.26
C ASN A 75 5.62 18.10 -3.15
N ASP A 76 4.50 18.60 -2.62
CA ASP A 76 3.28 17.81 -2.49
C ASP A 76 2.71 17.38 -3.85
N LYS A 77 2.76 18.25 -4.86
CA LYS A 77 2.32 17.91 -6.22
C LYS A 77 3.30 17.00 -6.95
N ALA A 78 4.60 17.20 -6.76
CA ALA A 78 5.65 16.43 -7.40
C ALA A 78 5.77 15.02 -6.79
N ARG A 79 5.46 14.84 -5.50
CA ARG A 79 5.29 13.51 -4.90
C ARG A 79 4.12 12.77 -5.55
N GLY A 80 3.01 13.46 -5.81
CA GLY A 80 1.81 12.88 -6.41
C GLY A 80 2.00 12.29 -7.81
N ILE A 81 3.08 12.62 -8.53
CA ILE A 81 3.41 12.04 -9.84
C ILE A 81 4.37 10.85 -9.75
N LEU A 82 4.82 10.47 -8.55
CA LEU A 82 5.61 9.27 -8.33
C LEU A 82 4.66 8.10 -8.05
N LEU A 83 4.88 6.96 -8.72
CA LEU A 83 4.03 5.76 -8.58
C LEU A 83 3.80 5.36 -7.10
N ALA A 84 4.82 5.51 -6.26
CA ALA A 84 4.76 5.20 -4.83
C ALA A 84 3.72 6.02 -4.04
N PHE A 85 3.40 7.24 -4.46
CA PHE A 85 2.54 8.17 -3.73
C PHE A 85 1.30 8.62 -4.51
N ALA A 86 1.25 8.33 -5.82
CA ALA A 86 0.12 8.66 -6.67
C ALA A 86 -1.16 7.97 -6.18
N ARG A 87 -2.28 8.70 -6.30
CA ARG A 87 -3.63 8.27 -5.94
C ARG A 87 -4.65 8.74 -6.96
N GLY A 88 -5.80 8.06 -7.03
CA GLY A 88 -6.93 8.39 -7.91
C GLY A 88 -6.50 8.58 -9.36
N THR A 89 -6.96 9.67 -9.99
CA THR A 89 -6.73 9.93 -11.42
C THR A 89 -5.26 10.06 -11.80
N THR A 90 -4.40 10.56 -10.91
CA THR A 90 -2.95 10.63 -11.22
C THR A 90 -2.34 9.24 -11.30
N LEU A 91 -2.76 8.32 -10.42
CA LEU A 91 -2.33 6.92 -10.49
C LEU A 91 -2.83 6.26 -11.78
N GLU A 92 -4.07 6.54 -12.18
CA GLU A 92 -4.63 6.03 -13.43
C GLU A 92 -3.85 6.51 -14.66
N HIS A 93 -3.45 7.78 -14.69
CA HIS A 93 -2.60 8.29 -15.78
C HIS A 93 -1.21 7.65 -15.82
N LEU A 94 -0.64 7.31 -14.67
CA LEU A 94 0.62 6.55 -14.60
C LEU A 94 0.42 5.10 -15.02
N ALA A 95 -0.68 4.47 -14.62
CA ALA A 95 -1.03 3.10 -14.97
C ALA A 95 -1.25 2.95 -16.48
N ALA A 96 -1.92 3.92 -17.11
CA ALA A 96 -2.17 3.96 -18.55
C ALA A 96 -0.86 3.96 -19.38
N PHE A 97 0.24 4.50 -18.85
CA PHE A 97 1.55 4.42 -19.53
C PHE A 97 2.06 2.98 -19.69
N PHE A 98 1.63 2.08 -18.81
CA PHE A 98 1.95 0.65 -18.83
C PHE A 98 0.79 -0.21 -19.36
N ASP A 99 -0.19 0.40 -20.03
CA ASP A 99 -1.40 -0.28 -20.54
C ASP A 99 -2.21 -0.98 -19.42
N VAL A 100 -2.24 -0.37 -18.24
CA VAL A 100 -3.01 -0.85 -17.08
C VAL A 100 -4.16 0.10 -16.81
N GLU A 101 -5.36 -0.47 -16.75
CA GLU A 101 -6.59 0.24 -16.34
C GLU A 101 -7.12 -0.28 -15.00
N ARG A 102 -7.84 0.60 -14.28
CA ARG A 102 -8.49 0.24 -13.02
C ARG A 102 -9.61 -0.76 -13.29
N LEU A 103 -9.60 -1.87 -12.57
CA LEU A 103 -10.60 -2.91 -12.77
C LEU A 103 -11.89 -2.62 -12.02
N GLU A 104 -13.01 -3.02 -12.60
CA GLU A 104 -14.29 -3.12 -11.92
C GLU A 104 -14.36 -4.49 -11.20
N ILE A 105 -14.57 -4.47 -9.88
CA ILE A 105 -14.69 -5.68 -9.05
C ILE A 105 -16.14 -6.19 -9.07
N THR A 106 -17.09 -5.26 -8.94
CA THR A 106 -18.53 -5.55 -8.97
C THR A 106 -19.22 -4.47 -9.77
N ALA A 107 -20.01 -4.88 -10.75
CA ALA A 107 -20.79 -3.97 -11.58
C ALA A 107 -21.81 -3.17 -10.76
N ALA A 108 -22.14 -1.98 -11.25
CA ALA A 108 -23.24 -1.20 -10.71
C ALA A 108 -24.55 -1.98 -10.81
N ASP A 109 -25.38 -1.90 -9.77
CA ASP A 109 -26.69 -2.54 -9.74
C ASP A 109 -27.77 -1.49 -10.05
N PRO A 110 -28.42 -1.56 -11.23
CA PRO A 110 -29.46 -0.62 -11.60
C PRO A 110 -30.77 -0.80 -10.83
N GLU A 111 -31.01 -1.96 -10.22
CA GLU A 111 -32.23 -2.23 -9.44
C GLU A 111 -32.14 -1.67 -8.02
N THR A 112 -30.99 -1.81 -7.37
CA THR A 112 -30.75 -1.26 -6.02
C THR A 112 -30.16 0.16 -6.05
N GLY A 113 -29.62 0.60 -7.19
CA GLY A 113 -28.91 1.86 -7.34
C GLY A 113 -27.49 1.84 -6.74
N ALA A 114 -26.96 0.66 -6.43
CA ALA A 114 -25.59 0.53 -5.92
C ALA A 114 -24.57 0.87 -7.02
N ALA A 115 -23.60 1.73 -6.69
CA ALA A 115 -22.52 2.06 -7.60
C ALA A 115 -21.57 0.87 -7.83
N ALA A 116 -20.87 0.88 -8.95
CA ALA A 116 -19.82 -0.10 -9.21
C ALA A 116 -18.72 -0.02 -8.15
N VAL A 117 -18.24 -1.18 -7.71
CA VAL A 117 -17.09 -1.29 -6.81
C VAL A 117 -15.85 -1.43 -7.67
N MET A 118 -14.98 -0.42 -7.60
CA MET A 118 -13.72 -0.38 -8.36
C MET A 118 -12.56 -0.90 -7.53
N GLU A 119 -11.51 -1.34 -8.21
CA GLU A 119 -10.23 -1.67 -7.61
C GLU A 119 -9.64 -0.50 -6.82
N GLU A 120 -9.04 -0.78 -5.68
CA GLU A 120 -8.38 0.20 -4.81
C GLU A 120 -7.02 0.65 -5.36
N ASP A 121 -6.55 1.83 -4.93
CA ASP A 121 -5.28 2.41 -5.40
C ASP A 121 -4.06 1.52 -5.14
N ASP A 122 -4.05 0.75 -4.05
CA ASP A 122 -2.92 -0.12 -3.71
C ASP A 122 -2.80 -1.31 -4.67
N ASP A 123 -3.92 -1.90 -5.09
CA ASP A 123 -3.96 -3.00 -6.06
C ASP A 123 -3.61 -2.50 -7.46
N LEU A 124 -4.13 -1.33 -7.88
CA LEU A 124 -3.78 -0.70 -9.15
C LEU A 124 -2.29 -0.35 -9.21
N ARG A 125 -1.72 0.20 -8.13
CA ARG A 125 -0.29 0.51 -8.02
C ARG A 125 0.56 -0.76 -8.14
N TYR A 126 0.14 -1.83 -7.45
CA TYR A 126 0.83 -3.11 -7.51
C TYR A 126 0.84 -3.68 -8.94
N ARG A 127 -0.31 -3.70 -9.62
CA ARG A 127 -0.40 -4.13 -11.02
C ARG A 127 0.43 -3.26 -11.95
N THR A 128 0.43 -1.96 -11.76
CA THR A 128 1.26 -1.02 -12.53
C THR A 128 2.76 -1.32 -12.35
N GLN A 129 3.20 -1.64 -11.13
CA GLN A 129 4.59 -2.01 -10.85
C GLN A 129 4.95 -3.38 -11.45
N LEU A 130 3.99 -4.30 -11.52
CA LEU A 130 4.16 -5.65 -12.06
C LEU A 130 4.12 -5.69 -13.59
N ALA A 131 3.39 -4.77 -14.24
CA ALA A 131 3.14 -4.76 -15.68
C ALA A 131 4.38 -4.94 -16.57
N PRO A 132 5.55 -4.32 -16.30
CA PRO A 132 6.76 -4.55 -17.10
C PRO A 132 7.24 -6.02 -17.13
N GLN A 133 6.87 -6.84 -16.14
CA GLN A 133 7.17 -8.27 -16.14
C GLN A 133 6.34 -9.03 -17.20
N GLY A 134 5.13 -8.54 -17.50
CA GLY A 134 4.24 -9.09 -18.52
C GLY A 134 4.68 -8.82 -19.96
N PHE A 135 5.62 -7.90 -20.20
CA PHE A 135 6.15 -7.59 -21.54
C PHE A 135 7.02 -8.71 -22.11
N SER A 136 7.44 -9.66 -21.27
CA SER A 136 8.18 -10.83 -21.71
C SER A 136 7.23 -11.91 -22.20
N VAL A 137 7.33 -12.22 -23.50
CA VAL A 137 6.64 -13.36 -24.13
C VAL A 137 7.37 -14.70 -23.93
N ALA A 138 8.48 -14.70 -23.18
CA ALA A 138 9.27 -15.91 -22.90
C ALA A 138 8.75 -16.72 -21.70
N GLY A 139 7.55 -16.41 -21.19
CA GLY A 139 6.89 -17.12 -20.10
C GLY A 139 7.62 -17.13 -18.75
N PRO A 140 8.24 -16.02 -18.27
CA PRO A 140 8.75 -16.01 -16.91
C PRO A 140 7.58 -16.07 -15.90
N GLU A 141 7.85 -16.59 -14.70
CA GLU A 141 6.87 -16.73 -13.61
C GLU A 141 6.03 -15.45 -13.42
N LEU A 142 6.70 -14.29 -13.36
CA LEU A 142 6.07 -12.99 -13.13
C LEU A 142 5.23 -12.46 -14.30
N ALA A 143 5.45 -12.92 -15.53
CA ALA A 143 4.58 -12.56 -16.65
C ALA A 143 3.20 -13.17 -16.48
N TYR A 144 3.13 -14.46 -16.13
CA TYR A 144 1.89 -15.15 -15.83
C TYR A 144 1.12 -14.50 -14.68
N LEU A 145 1.82 -14.07 -13.61
CA LEU A 145 1.20 -13.32 -12.52
C LEU A 145 0.62 -11.98 -13.00
N SER A 146 1.37 -11.23 -13.82
CA SER A 146 0.93 -9.93 -14.34
C SER A 146 -0.36 -10.05 -15.12
N HIS A 147 -0.40 -10.98 -16.07
CA HIS A 147 -1.57 -11.22 -16.92
C HIS A 147 -2.76 -11.78 -16.13
N ALA A 148 -2.53 -12.75 -15.23
CA ALA A 148 -3.59 -13.31 -14.40
C ALA A 148 -4.25 -12.26 -13.49
N ARG A 149 -3.46 -11.38 -12.84
CA ARG A 149 -3.99 -10.31 -11.99
C ARG A 149 -4.71 -9.21 -12.79
N GLY A 150 -4.36 -9.03 -14.06
CA GLY A 150 -5.00 -8.08 -14.95
C GLY A 150 -6.30 -8.59 -15.59
N ALA A 151 -6.49 -9.91 -15.64
CA ALA A 151 -7.58 -10.53 -16.39
C ALA A 151 -8.98 -10.28 -15.80
N HIS A 152 -9.10 -10.14 -14.48
CA HIS A 152 -10.41 -9.96 -13.83
C HIS A 152 -10.33 -9.20 -12.50
N GLY A 153 -11.28 -8.30 -12.26
CA GLY A 153 -11.34 -7.44 -11.07
C GLY A 153 -11.51 -8.19 -9.76
N ASP A 154 -11.88 -9.46 -9.78
CA ASP A 154 -12.00 -10.30 -8.58
C ASP A 154 -10.70 -11.03 -8.18
N VAL A 155 -9.64 -11.00 -8.99
CA VAL A 155 -8.37 -11.70 -8.71
C VAL A 155 -7.54 -10.97 -7.64
N LEU A 156 -7.66 -11.38 -6.39
CA LEU A 156 -6.88 -10.85 -5.26
C LEU A 156 -5.39 -11.09 -5.44
N ASP A 157 -5.04 -12.31 -5.84
CA ASP A 157 -3.67 -12.74 -6.04
C ASP A 157 -3.56 -13.88 -7.04
N ALA A 158 -2.39 -14.02 -7.62
CA ALA A 158 -2.06 -15.12 -8.50
C ALA A 158 -0.64 -15.62 -8.20
N SER A 159 -0.43 -16.91 -8.40
CA SER A 159 0.91 -17.51 -8.39
C SER A 159 1.07 -18.39 -9.62
N SER A 160 2.31 -18.62 -10.04
CA SER A 160 2.61 -19.56 -11.12
C SER A 160 3.76 -20.47 -10.71
N ILE A 161 3.65 -21.74 -11.06
CA ILE A 161 4.68 -22.76 -10.87
C ILE A 161 4.75 -23.65 -12.10
N SER A 162 5.91 -24.26 -12.34
CA SER A 162 6.06 -25.28 -13.38
C SER A 162 6.49 -26.60 -12.72
N PRO A 163 5.52 -27.48 -12.36
CA PRO A 163 5.84 -28.74 -11.71
C PRO A 163 6.52 -29.72 -12.67
N GLU A 164 6.14 -29.68 -13.94
CA GLU A 164 6.76 -30.46 -15.03
C GLU A 164 7.12 -29.54 -16.20
N PRO A 165 8.19 -29.85 -16.96
CA PRO A 165 8.57 -29.05 -18.12
C PRO A 165 7.44 -28.93 -19.14
N GLY A 166 7.09 -27.70 -19.50
CA GLY A 166 5.99 -27.41 -20.43
C GLY A 166 4.63 -27.25 -19.76
N ASP A 167 4.45 -27.65 -18.50
CA ASP A 167 3.22 -27.38 -17.75
C ASP A 167 3.43 -26.17 -16.84
N VAL A 168 2.56 -25.17 -16.99
CA VAL A 168 2.52 -23.98 -16.14
C VAL A 168 1.21 -23.98 -15.38
N VAL A 169 1.27 -24.17 -14.06
CA VAL A 169 0.10 -24.11 -13.19
C VAL A 169 -0.01 -22.71 -12.61
N VAL A 170 -1.07 -21.99 -12.98
CA VAL A 170 -1.43 -20.69 -12.44
C VAL A 170 -2.55 -20.86 -11.42
N THR A 171 -2.29 -20.45 -10.18
CA THR A 171 -3.27 -20.51 -9.09
C THR A 171 -3.85 -19.13 -8.85
N VAL A 172 -5.17 -19.04 -8.75
CA VAL A 172 -5.93 -17.79 -8.59
C VAL A 172 -6.59 -17.76 -7.21
N LEU A 173 -6.43 -16.63 -6.52
CA LEU A 173 -7.12 -16.30 -5.27
C LEU A 173 -8.13 -15.18 -5.54
N SER A 174 -9.38 -15.37 -5.12
CA SER A 174 -10.44 -14.37 -5.24
C SER A 174 -10.39 -13.33 -4.11
N ARG A 175 -10.94 -12.14 -4.35
CA ARG A 175 -11.21 -11.09 -3.36
C ARG A 175 -12.44 -11.39 -2.49
N LYS A 176 -13.33 -12.27 -2.95
CA LYS A 176 -14.60 -12.55 -2.30
C LYS A 176 -14.51 -13.76 -1.38
N GLY A 177 -15.37 -13.77 -0.36
CA GLY A 177 -15.52 -14.90 0.55
C GLY A 177 -14.21 -15.27 1.24
N ASP A 178 -13.87 -16.56 1.19
CA ASP A 178 -12.64 -17.12 1.75
C ASP A 178 -11.45 -17.15 0.78
N GLY A 179 -11.62 -16.55 -0.40
CA GLY A 179 -10.63 -16.54 -1.47
C GLY A 179 -10.84 -17.60 -2.55
N THR A 180 -11.83 -18.49 -2.42
CA THR A 180 -12.16 -19.45 -3.48
C THR A 180 -12.76 -18.72 -4.70
N PRO A 181 -12.14 -18.78 -5.90
CA PRO A 181 -12.66 -18.10 -7.08
C PRO A 181 -13.85 -18.82 -7.72
N ASP A 182 -14.81 -18.05 -8.21
CA ASP A 182 -15.88 -18.55 -9.08
C ASP A 182 -15.33 -19.00 -10.44
N GLN A 183 -16.05 -19.92 -11.09
CA GLN A 183 -15.63 -20.44 -12.40
C GLN A 183 -15.46 -19.34 -13.46
N SER A 184 -16.29 -18.30 -13.43
CA SER A 184 -16.18 -17.16 -14.35
C SER A 184 -14.84 -16.42 -14.24
N VAL A 185 -14.27 -16.34 -13.04
CA VAL A 185 -12.96 -15.72 -12.79
C VAL A 185 -11.85 -16.61 -13.36
N LEU A 186 -11.93 -17.92 -13.14
CA LEU A 186 -10.98 -18.88 -13.69
C LEU A 186 -11.00 -18.91 -15.22
N ASP A 187 -12.19 -18.82 -15.82
CA ASP A 187 -12.37 -18.79 -17.28
C ASP A 187 -11.75 -17.52 -17.88
N ALA A 188 -12.00 -16.34 -17.28
CA ALA A 188 -11.41 -15.08 -17.73
C ALA A 188 -9.87 -15.08 -17.64
N VAL A 189 -9.32 -15.62 -16.55
CA VAL A 189 -7.86 -15.79 -16.41
C VAL A 189 -7.32 -16.79 -17.43
N SER A 190 -8.01 -17.91 -17.65
CA SER A 190 -7.62 -18.92 -18.64
C SER A 190 -7.62 -18.35 -20.05
N GLU A 191 -8.63 -17.56 -20.42
CA GLU A 191 -8.70 -16.89 -21.72
C GLU A 191 -7.52 -15.92 -21.90
N ALA A 192 -7.26 -15.05 -20.92
CA ALA A 192 -6.16 -14.08 -20.98
C ALA A 192 -4.77 -14.76 -21.08
N LEU A 193 -4.56 -15.87 -20.38
CA LEU A 193 -3.27 -16.56 -20.38
C LEU A 193 -3.06 -17.49 -21.58
N ASN A 194 -4.12 -17.89 -22.28
CA ASN A 194 -4.03 -18.74 -23.46
C ASN A 194 -3.93 -17.96 -24.78
N ASP A 195 -3.94 -16.63 -24.72
CA ASP A 195 -3.66 -15.76 -25.87
C ASP A 195 -2.28 -16.08 -26.49
N GLU A 196 -2.21 -16.15 -27.82
CA GLU A 196 -1.01 -16.53 -28.57
C GLU A 196 0.14 -15.52 -28.38
N ASP A 197 -0.17 -14.26 -28.05
CA ASP A 197 0.83 -13.22 -27.79
C ASP A 197 1.30 -13.21 -26.31
N VAL A 198 0.65 -13.99 -25.43
CA VAL A 198 0.93 -14.01 -23.98
C VAL A 198 1.80 -15.20 -23.59
N ARG A 199 1.45 -16.41 -24.01
CA ARG A 199 2.17 -17.64 -23.59
C ARG A 199 3.20 -18.10 -24.63
N PRO A 200 4.34 -18.67 -24.19
CA PRO A 200 5.20 -19.43 -25.09
C PRO A 200 4.46 -20.59 -25.76
N ILE A 201 4.84 -20.88 -27.00
CA ILE A 201 4.22 -21.94 -27.83
C ILE A 201 4.25 -23.31 -27.15
N THR A 202 5.26 -23.58 -26.32
CA THR A 202 5.47 -24.87 -25.65
C THR A 202 4.72 -25.02 -24.33
N ASP A 203 4.16 -23.93 -23.80
CA ASP A 203 3.62 -23.92 -22.45
C ASP A 203 2.14 -24.30 -22.47
N ASN A 204 1.80 -25.34 -21.72
CA ASN A 204 0.45 -25.77 -21.41
C ASN A 204 0.03 -25.11 -20.09
N VAL A 205 -0.82 -24.08 -20.18
CA VAL A 205 -1.22 -23.28 -19.03
C VAL A 205 -2.47 -23.87 -18.40
N ILE A 206 -2.35 -24.26 -17.13
CA ILE A 206 -3.42 -24.82 -16.31
C ILE A 206 -3.80 -23.79 -15.26
N VAL A 207 -5.04 -23.31 -15.30
CA VAL A 207 -5.56 -22.35 -14.34
C VAL A 207 -6.41 -23.08 -13.29
N GLN A 208 -6.15 -22.82 -12.01
CA GLN A 208 -6.88 -23.42 -10.89
C GLN A 208 -7.13 -22.42 -9.76
N GLY A 209 -8.09 -22.72 -8.88
CA GLY A 209 -8.32 -21.97 -7.65
C GLY A 209 -7.30 -22.31 -6.55
N ALA A 210 -7.10 -21.36 -5.63
CA ALA A 210 -6.28 -21.55 -4.44
C ALA A 210 -6.85 -22.60 -3.49
N GLU A 211 -5.99 -23.39 -2.85
CA GLU A 211 -6.35 -24.20 -1.70
C GLU A 211 -6.36 -23.33 -0.43
N ILE A 212 -7.51 -23.22 0.23
CA ILE A 212 -7.68 -22.34 1.39
C ILE A 212 -7.31 -23.07 2.69
N VAL A 213 -6.25 -22.60 3.35
CA VAL A 213 -5.80 -23.11 4.65
C VAL A 213 -6.47 -22.29 5.76
N ARG A 214 -7.51 -22.87 6.36
CA ARG A 214 -8.31 -22.22 7.41
C ARG A 214 -7.66 -22.31 8.79
N TYR A 215 -7.72 -21.22 9.56
CA TYR A 215 -7.21 -21.16 10.93
C TYR A 215 -7.97 -20.15 11.80
N GLY A 216 -7.83 -20.29 13.12
CA GLY A 216 -8.38 -19.37 14.11
C GLY A 216 -7.31 -18.71 14.96
N VAL A 217 -7.61 -17.51 15.46
CA VAL A 217 -6.75 -16.73 16.34
C VAL A 217 -7.39 -16.65 17.72
N ILE A 218 -6.70 -17.17 18.72
CA ILE A 218 -7.13 -17.07 20.12
C ILE A 218 -6.02 -16.37 20.89
N ALA A 219 -6.32 -15.21 21.46
CA ALA A 219 -5.37 -14.46 22.26
C ALA A 219 -6.03 -13.87 23.52
N ARG A 220 -5.21 -13.66 24.54
CA ARG A 220 -5.59 -12.92 25.74
C ARG A 220 -4.68 -11.72 25.92
N ILE A 221 -5.25 -10.60 26.33
CA ILE A 221 -4.54 -9.32 26.37
C ILE A 221 -4.60 -8.76 27.78
N ARG A 222 -3.44 -8.35 28.30
CA ARG A 222 -3.31 -7.65 29.58
C ARG A 222 -3.05 -6.17 29.31
N PRO A 223 -4.04 -5.28 29.49
CA PRO A 223 -3.84 -3.85 29.35
C PRO A 223 -3.13 -3.27 30.57
N PHE A 224 -2.50 -2.10 30.43
CA PHE A 224 -2.06 -1.33 31.58
C PHE A 224 -3.26 -0.85 32.42
N SER A 225 -3.04 -0.62 33.71
CA SER A 225 -4.04 -0.04 34.62
C SER A 225 -4.47 1.36 34.14
N GLY A 226 -5.70 1.48 33.63
CA GLY A 226 -6.24 2.75 33.13
C GLY A 226 -7.65 2.60 32.54
N PRO A 227 -8.33 3.72 32.22
CA PRO A 227 -9.70 3.70 31.70
C PRO A 227 -9.81 3.27 30.22
N ASP A 228 -8.69 3.22 29.49
CA ASP A 228 -8.68 3.13 28.02
C ASP A 228 -8.50 1.70 27.46
N SER A 229 -8.66 0.68 28.29
CA SER A 229 -8.39 -0.72 27.89
C SER A 229 -9.28 -1.23 26.74
N SER A 230 -10.53 -0.77 26.66
CA SER A 230 -11.43 -1.11 25.55
C SER A 230 -11.01 -0.47 24.24
N VAL A 231 -10.48 0.76 24.27
CA VAL A 231 -9.97 1.47 23.09
C VAL A 231 -8.69 0.79 22.59
N ALA A 232 -7.78 0.43 23.49
CA ALA A 232 -6.57 -0.30 23.14
C ALA A 232 -6.88 -1.68 22.52
N LEU A 233 -7.85 -2.41 23.07
CA LEU A 233 -8.31 -3.68 22.50
C LEU A 233 -8.86 -3.50 21.08
N GLN A 234 -9.72 -2.50 20.86
CA GLN A 234 -10.28 -2.24 19.52
C GLN A 234 -9.18 -1.89 18.50
N ASN A 235 -8.23 -1.02 18.88
CA ASN A 235 -7.09 -0.69 18.03
C ASN A 235 -6.25 -1.94 17.68
N GLY A 236 -6.06 -2.85 18.65
CA GLY A 236 -5.39 -4.14 18.43
C GLY A 236 -6.15 -5.03 17.44
N LEU A 237 -7.48 -5.13 17.58
CA LEU A 237 -8.34 -5.88 16.66
C LEU A 237 -8.30 -5.31 15.22
N ASP A 238 -8.34 -3.99 15.07
CA ASP A 238 -8.29 -3.35 13.75
C ASP A 238 -6.94 -3.59 13.06
N ARG A 239 -5.84 -3.54 13.82
CA ARG A 239 -4.50 -3.87 13.33
C ARG A 239 -4.35 -5.36 13.01
N LEU A 240 -4.94 -6.23 13.83
CA LEU A 240 -4.98 -7.67 13.56
C LEU A 240 -5.75 -7.96 12.27
N ALA A 241 -6.94 -7.39 12.09
CA ALA A 241 -7.72 -7.55 10.86
C ALA A 241 -6.93 -7.10 9.62
N THR A 242 -6.25 -5.95 9.71
CA THR A 242 -5.36 -5.45 8.65
C THR A 242 -4.21 -6.41 8.35
N TYR A 243 -3.56 -6.95 9.40
CA TYR A 243 -2.49 -7.93 9.25
C TYR A 243 -2.97 -9.23 8.59
N LEU A 244 -4.09 -9.79 9.06
CA LEU A 244 -4.68 -11.02 8.50
C LEU A 244 -5.07 -10.81 7.02
N ALA A 245 -5.68 -9.68 6.67
CA ALA A 245 -6.01 -9.34 5.29
C ALA A 245 -4.77 -9.19 4.39
N THR A 246 -3.66 -8.68 4.93
CA THR A 246 -2.38 -8.58 4.23
C THR A 246 -1.74 -9.96 4.03
N CYS A 247 -1.89 -10.86 5.00
CA CYS A 247 -1.42 -12.24 4.92
C CYS A 247 -2.26 -13.13 3.99
N HIS A 248 -3.52 -12.76 3.71
CA HIS A 248 -4.39 -13.48 2.78
C HIS A 248 -3.95 -13.29 1.32
N ARG A 249 -2.83 -13.92 0.97
CA ARG A 249 -2.17 -13.93 -0.34
C ARG A 249 -1.51 -15.31 -0.54
N LEU A 250 -1.23 -15.67 -1.78
CA LEU A 250 -0.71 -17.01 -2.11
C LEU A 250 0.72 -17.20 -1.58
N GLY A 251 0.98 -18.36 -0.96
CA GLY A 251 2.30 -18.71 -0.43
C GLY A 251 2.79 -17.83 0.72
N ARG A 252 1.91 -17.07 1.37
CA ARG A 252 2.26 -16.26 2.54
C ARG A 252 2.21 -17.08 3.83
N THR A 253 3.13 -16.75 4.73
CA THR A 253 3.12 -17.26 6.10
C THR A 253 2.40 -16.27 7.01
N VAL A 254 1.49 -16.79 7.83
CA VAL A 254 0.93 -16.06 8.98
C VAL A 254 1.83 -16.35 10.17
N ALA A 255 2.67 -15.37 10.52
CA ALA A 255 3.62 -15.52 11.60
C ALA A 255 2.96 -15.20 12.95
N ARG A 256 3.23 -16.02 13.97
CA ARG A 256 2.82 -15.76 15.35
C ARG A 256 3.29 -14.39 15.83
N SER A 257 4.53 -14.04 15.49
CA SER A 257 5.12 -12.74 15.82
C SER A 257 4.39 -11.58 15.15
N GLY A 258 3.81 -11.78 13.97
CA GLY A 258 2.99 -10.77 13.29
C GLY A 258 1.64 -10.57 13.96
N ILE A 259 0.98 -11.65 14.38
CA ILE A 259 -0.26 -11.60 15.18
C ILE A 259 0.00 -10.88 16.51
N ASP A 260 1.06 -11.27 17.22
CA ASP A 260 1.48 -10.66 18.48
C ASP A 260 1.75 -9.16 18.32
N ALA A 261 2.55 -8.78 17.32
CA ALA A 261 2.87 -7.37 17.05
C ALA A 261 1.66 -6.53 16.61
N ALA A 262 0.66 -7.15 15.95
CA ALA A 262 -0.57 -6.48 15.58
C ALA A 262 -1.43 -6.17 16.82
N LEU A 263 -1.50 -7.13 17.76
CA LEU A 263 -2.24 -6.99 19.01
C LEU A 263 -1.48 -6.15 20.06
N HIS A 264 -0.15 -6.08 20.01
CA HIS A 264 0.67 -5.34 20.97
C HIS A 264 0.71 -3.83 20.62
N VAL A 265 -0.39 -3.13 20.94
CA VAL A 265 -0.54 -1.69 20.71
C VAL A 265 -0.26 -0.86 21.95
N GLU A 266 -0.21 0.46 21.81
CA GLU A 266 -0.12 1.37 22.95
C GLU A 266 -1.30 1.14 23.92
N GLY A 267 -1.00 1.04 25.22
CA GLY A 267 -1.98 0.70 26.26
C GLY A 267 -2.06 -0.79 26.61
N ILE A 268 -1.38 -1.66 25.86
CA ILE A 268 -1.28 -3.10 26.16
C ILE A 268 0.07 -3.42 26.79
N GLU A 269 0.05 -4.08 27.94
CA GLU A 269 1.26 -4.56 28.63
C GLU A 269 1.73 -5.90 28.04
N ARG A 270 0.78 -6.82 27.78
CA ARG A 270 1.11 -8.19 27.36
C ARG A 270 0.05 -8.78 26.44
N VAL A 271 0.51 -9.58 25.49
CA VAL A 271 -0.32 -10.43 24.63
C VAL A 271 0.08 -11.89 24.90
N THR A 272 -0.92 -12.72 25.17
CA THR A 272 -0.78 -14.17 25.34
C THR A 272 -1.46 -14.84 24.14
N LEU A 273 -0.69 -15.21 23.12
CA LEU A 273 -1.19 -15.87 21.91
C LEU A 273 -1.33 -17.39 22.13
N ILE A 274 -2.57 -17.88 22.24
CA ILE A 274 -2.93 -19.28 22.50
C ILE A 274 -3.00 -20.07 21.18
N SER A 275 -3.64 -19.53 20.16
CA SER A 275 -3.75 -20.13 18.81
C SER A 275 -3.51 -19.06 17.74
N PRO A 276 -2.81 -19.37 16.63
CA PRO A 276 -2.26 -20.69 16.23
C PRO A 276 -0.99 -21.05 17.00
N ALA A 277 -0.79 -22.33 17.37
CA ALA A 277 0.35 -22.78 18.19
C ALA A 277 1.73 -22.56 17.54
N ASP A 278 1.79 -22.66 16.21
CA ASP A 278 2.95 -22.41 15.36
C ASP A 278 2.58 -21.45 14.21
N ASP A 279 3.58 -21.00 13.45
CA ASP A 279 3.37 -20.22 12.24
C ASP A 279 2.60 -21.03 11.19
N ILE A 280 1.64 -20.38 10.51
CA ILE A 280 0.86 -21.02 9.45
C ILE A 280 1.57 -20.74 8.14
N THR A 281 2.28 -21.74 7.63
CA THR A 281 3.01 -21.65 6.35
C THR A 281 2.16 -22.25 5.24
N THR A 282 2.03 -21.53 4.12
CA THR A 282 1.30 -21.99 2.95
C THR A 282 2.24 -22.17 1.75
N ALA A 283 1.93 -23.16 0.90
CA ALA A 283 2.62 -23.32 -0.39
C ALA A 283 2.17 -22.25 -1.39
N LYS A 284 2.88 -22.10 -2.52
CA LYS A 284 2.50 -21.15 -3.58
C LYS A 284 1.08 -21.36 -4.13
N VAL A 285 0.52 -22.56 -4.01
CA VAL A 285 -0.85 -22.90 -4.44
C VAL A 285 -1.90 -22.76 -3.33
N GLN A 286 -1.48 -22.37 -2.14
CA GLN A 286 -2.30 -22.25 -0.94
C GLN A 286 -2.37 -20.80 -0.46
N ALA A 287 -3.49 -20.43 0.15
CA ALA A 287 -3.66 -19.14 0.81
C ALA A 287 -4.23 -19.34 2.22
N PRO A 288 -3.71 -18.63 3.24
CA PRO A 288 -4.22 -18.73 4.59
C PRO A 288 -5.50 -17.88 4.74
N TRP A 289 -6.54 -18.40 5.38
CA TRP A 289 -7.78 -17.66 5.67
C TRP A 289 -8.19 -17.80 7.13
N CYS A 290 -8.51 -16.68 7.77
CA CYS A 290 -9.08 -16.65 9.10
C CYS A 290 -10.47 -16.03 9.03
N ASP A 291 -11.48 -16.82 9.39
CA ASP A 291 -12.85 -16.30 9.49
C ASP A 291 -12.91 -15.32 10.67
N PRO A 292 -13.52 -14.13 10.53
CA PRO A 292 -13.75 -13.25 11.66
C PRO A 292 -14.45 -13.92 12.85
N ALA A 293 -15.27 -14.95 12.62
CA ALA A 293 -15.90 -15.74 13.69
C ALA A 293 -14.92 -16.61 14.50
N ASP A 294 -13.76 -16.92 13.94
CA ASP A 294 -12.70 -17.74 14.57
C ASP A 294 -11.64 -16.88 15.29
N VAL A 295 -11.89 -15.58 15.43
CA VAL A 295 -11.05 -14.63 16.19
C VAL A 295 -11.63 -14.42 17.59
N ASP A 296 -10.99 -15.01 18.59
CA ASP A 296 -11.32 -14.86 20.01
C ASP A 296 -10.19 -14.12 20.75
N VAL A 297 -10.33 -12.80 20.86
CA VAL A 297 -9.39 -11.93 21.59
C VAL A 297 -10.12 -11.24 22.72
N ALA A 298 -9.70 -11.52 23.95
CA ALA A 298 -10.34 -10.99 25.15
C ALA A 298 -9.31 -10.45 26.15
N ILE A 299 -9.75 -9.56 27.03
CA ILE A 299 -8.92 -9.08 28.13
C ILE A 299 -8.77 -10.21 29.16
N GLU A 300 -7.54 -10.44 29.60
CA GLU A 300 -7.22 -11.41 30.65
C GLU A 300 -7.86 -10.96 31.98
N ASP A 301 -8.57 -11.86 32.66
CA ASP A 301 -9.15 -11.54 33.96
C ASP A 301 -8.01 -11.31 34.98
N PRO A 302 -8.05 -10.25 35.79
CA PRO A 302 -6.96 -9.92 36.73
C PRO A 302 -6.78 -10.94 37.87
N ASN A 303 -7.58 -12.02 37.90
CA ASN A 303 -7.55 -13.07 38.92
C ASN A 303 -7.03 -14.43 38.38
N ASP A 304 -6.53 -14.49 37.15
CA ASP A 304 -6.10 -15.74 36.48
C ASP A 304 -4.58 -16.04 36.63
N ASP A 305 -3.95 -15.52 37.68
CA ASP A 305 -2.55 -15.85 38.09
C ASP A 305 -2.51 -16.90 39.22
#